data_AF-A0A7S0LC51-F1
#
_entry.id   AF-A0A7S0LC51-F1
#
_cell.length_a   1.000
_cell.length_b   1.000
_cell.length_c   1.000
_cell.angle_alpha   90.00
_cell.angle_beta   90.00
_cell.angle_gamma   90.00
#
_symmetry.space_group_name_H-M   'P 1'
#
loop_
_entity.id
_entity.type
_entity.pdbx_description
1 polymer ?
#
loop_
_entity_poly.entity_id
_entity_poly.type
_entity_poly.pdbx_seq_one_letter_code
_entity_poly.pdbx_strand_id
1 'polypeptide(L)'
;WSPTGREELSHRVAVPASSVLSGAEELEMAVASAPPSRGPPQVLFLFPGQGSQTPRMGQGLYLSEPRYRGHVDRMCARLSPLLGFDLREVIYPTAEAEGAEGYRSNFDTPRVTQPAIFVTELALG
;
A
#
# COMPACT_ATOMS: atom_id res chain seq x y z
N TRP A 1 -8.56 -4.38 -14.51
CA TRP A 1 -9.52 -3.31 -14.82
C TRP A 1 -10.24 -3.72 -16.09
N SER A 2 -11.51 -4.11 -16.01
CA SER A 2 -12.31 -4.39 -17.21
C SER A 2 -13.35 -3.28 -17.34
N PRO A 3 -13.08 -2.24 -18.15
CA PRO A 3 -14.10 -1.26 -18.49
C PRO A 3 -15.03 -1.95 -19.48
N THR A 4 -16.18 -2.39 -18.99
CA THR A 4 -17.19 -3.14 -19.75
C THR A 4 -17.45 -2.52 -21.12
N GLY A 5 -17.10 -3.25 -22.18
CA GLY A 5 -17.45 -2.95 -23.57
C GLY A 5 -16.30 -2.66 -24.54
N ARG A 6 -15.04 -2.55 -24.08
CA ARG A 6 -13.88 -2.34 -24.98
C ARG A 6 -13.18 -3.65 -25.30
N GLU A 7 -12.85 -3.86 -26.58
CA GLU A 7 -12.00 -4.98 -27.01
C GLU A 7 -10.60 -4.87 -26.38
N GLU A 8 -10.07 -6.01 -25.94
CA GLU A 8 -8.70 -6.08 -25.46
C GLU A 8 -7.74 -6.14 -26.65
N LEU A 9 -7.02 -5.04 -26.87
CA LEU A 9 -6.01 -4.94 -27.93
C LEU A 9 -4.63 -5.42 -27.46
N SER A 10 -3.79 -5.77 -28.43
CA SER A 10 -2.43 -6.23 -28.22
C SER A 10 -1.46 -5.13 -27.79
N HIS A 11 -1.85 -3.87 -27.73
CA HIS A 11 -1.06 -2.77 -27.19
C HIS A 11 -1.86 -2.09 -26.08
N ARG A 12 -1.26 -1.96 -24.88
CA ARG A 12 -1.94 -1.40 -23.70
C ARG A 12 -1.05 -0.35 -23.05
N VAL A 13 -1.61 0.83 -22.80
CA VAL A 13 -0.96 1.93 -22.11
C VAL A 13 -1.91 2.45 -21.04
N ALA A 14 -1.36 2.72 -19.86
CA ALA A 14 -2.05 3.36 -18.75
C ALA A 14 -1.10 4.33 -18.06
N VAL A 15 -1.59 5.51 -17.72
CA VAL A 15 -0.83 6.57 -17.05
C VAL A 15 -1.58 6.99 -15.79
N PRO A 16 -0.98 6.89 -14.59
CA PRO A 16 -1.56 7.48 -13.39
C PRO A 16 -1.45 9.01 -13.47
N ALA A 17 -2.57 9.72 -13.33
CA ALA A 17 -2.58 11.17 -13.45
C ALA A 17 -3.38 11.81 -12.32
N SER A 18 -2.83 12.89 -11.76
CA SER A 18 -3.51 13.75 -10.78
C SER A 18 -4.18 14.97 -11.42
N SER A 19 -3.95 15.19 -12.72
CA SER A 19 -4.57 16.25 -13.51
C SER A 19 -4.73 15.82 -14.98
N VAL A 20 -5.65 16.45 -15.70
CA VAL A 20 -5.86 16.18 -17.14
C VAL A 20 -4.64 16.59 -17.96
N LEU A 21 -4.04 17.74 -17.65
CA LEU A 21 -2.94 18.30 -18.43
C LEU A 21 -1.69 17.41 -18.33
N SER A 22 -1.25 17.09 -17.11
CA SER A 22 -0.09 16.21 -16.90
C SER A 22 -0.34 14.80 -17.44
N GLY A 23 -1.57 14.29 -17.31
CA GLY A 23 -1.94 12.98 -17.83
C GLY A 23 -1.90 12.89 -19.36
N ALA A 24 -2.27 13.97 -20.05
CA ALA A 24 -2.24 14.02 -21.52
C ALA A 24 -0.80 13.99 -22.05
N GLU A 25 0.08 14.82 -21.49
CA GLU A 25 1.49 14.89 -21.88
C GLU A 25 2.21 13.55 -21.68
N GLU A 26 2.04 12.93 -20.50
CA GLU A 26 2.64 11.61 -20.20
C GLU A 26 2.06 10.50 -21.08
N LEU A 27 0.77 10.55 -21.43
CA LEU A 27 0.12 9.57 -22.28
C LEU A 27 0.64 9.64 -23.72
N GLU A 28 0.82 10.85 -24.28
CA GLU A 28 1.38 11.02 -25.62
C GLU A 28 2.77 10.38 -25.73
N MET A 29 3.62 10.58 -24.72
CA MET A 29 4.94 9.96 -24.67
C MET A 29 4.89 8.44 -24.51
N ALA A 30 3.98 7.93 -23.67
CA ALA A 30 3.87 6.50 -23.40
C ALA A 30 3.34 5.72 -24.60
N VAL A 31 2.38 6.28 -25.36
CA VAL A 31 1.82 5.63 -26.56
C VAL A 31 2.88 5.47 -27.65
N ALA A 32 3.78 6.44 -27.81
CA ALA A 32 4.83 6.40 -28.83
C ALA A 32 5.83 5.23 -28.67
N SER A 33 5.93 4.63 -27.48
CA SER A 33 6.94 3.63 -27.13
C SER A 33 6.37 2.31 -26.58
N ALA A 34 5.05 2.13 -26.59
CA ALA A 34 4.39 1.01 -25.92
C ALA A 34 4.61 -0.34 -26.63
N PRO A 35 5.27 -1.33 -25.98
CA PRO A 35 5.43 -2.66 -26.54
C PRO A 35 4.09 -3.41 -26.58
N PRO A 36 3.98 -4.48 -27.38
CA PRO A 36 2.79 -5.32 -27.35
C PRO A 36 2.60 -5.95 -25.97
N SER A 37 1.37 -5.92 -25.46
CA SER A 37 0.96 -6.59 -24.24
C SER A 37 1.11 -8.09 -24.40
N ARG A 38 1.73 -8.73 -23.42
CA ARG A 38 1.66 -10.19 -23.27
C ARG A 38 0.27 -10.54 -22.73
N GLY A 39 -0.25 -11.70 -23.11
CA GLY A 39 -1.52 -12.22 -22.55
C GLY A 39 -1.50 -12.26 -21.01
N PRO A 40 -2.64 -12.52 -20.37
CA PRO A 40 -2.77 -12.43 -18.91
C PRO A 40 -1.67 -13.27 -18.22
N PRO A 41 -0.80 -12.66 -17.40
CA PRO A 41 0.26 -13.39 -16.74
C PRO A 41 -0.32 -14.29 -15.63
N GLN A 42 0.43 -15.33 -15.25
CA GLN A 42 0.20 -15.99 -13.98
C GLN A 42 0.57 -15.03 -12.85
N VAL A 43 -0.32 -14.90 -11.85
CA VAL A 43 -0.14 -13.98 -10.72
C VAL A 43 0.15 -14.80 -9.47
N LEU A 44 1.20 -14.40 -8.74
CA LEU A 44 1.60 -14.93 -7.44
C LEU A 44 1.66 -13.77 -6.44
N PHE A 45 1.11 -13.98 -5.24
CA PHE A 45 1.27 -13.03 -4.14
C PHE A 45 2.51 -13.42 -3.34
N LEU A 46 3.42 -12.47 -3.16
CA LEU A 46 4.64 -12.63 -2.36
C LEU A 46 4.54 -11.75 -1.12
N PHE A 47 4.81 -12.35 0.04
CA PHE A 47 4.74 -11.73 1.36
C PHE A 47 6.16 -11.68 1.94
N PRO A 48 6.90 -10.57 1.72
CA PRO A 48 8.27 -10.44 2.20
C PRO A 48 8.37 -10.47 3.74
N GLY A 49 9.52 -10.93 4.24
CA GLY A 49 9.81 -10.88 5.67
C GLY A 49 10.23 -9.49 6.16
N GLN A 50 10.80 -9.45 7.37
CA GLN A 50 11.32 -8.22 7.98
C GLN A 50 12.48 -7.61 7.17
N GLY A 51 12.52 -6.28 7.08
CA GLY A 51 13.66 -5.55 6.50
C GLY A 51 13.29 -4.27 5.72
N SER A 52 12.03 -4.11 5.30
CA SER A 52 11.56 -2.97 4.49
C SER A 52 10.48 -2.12 5.19
N GLN A 53 10.15 -2.42 6.43
CA GLN A 53 9.13 -1.69 7.18
C GLN A 53 9.58 -0.26 7.50
N THR A 54 8.67 0.69 7.35
CA THR A 54 8.88 2.09 7.71
C THR A 54 7.68 2.64 8.48
N PRO A 55 7.89 3.64 9.36
CA PRO A 55 6.79 4.44 9.86
C PRO A 55 5.90 4.94 8.72
N ARG A 56 4.58 4.97 8.93
CA ARG A 56 3.59 5.44 7.96
C ARG A 56 3.44 4.58 6.69
N MET A 57 4.01 3.38 6.63
CA MET A 57 3.78 2.49 5.49
C MET A 57 2.28 2.19 5.30
N GLY A 58 1.79 2.36 4.07
CA GLY A 58 0.36 2.21 3.76
C GLY A 58 -0.56 3.28 4.36
N GLN A 59 -0.05 4.35 4.99
CA GLN A 59 -0.88 5.41 5.58
C GLN A 59 -1.75 6.11 4.52
N GLY A 60 -1.23 6.34 3.31
CA GLY A 60 -2.01 6.90 2.21
C GLY A 60 -3.25 6.06 1.89
N LEU A 61 -3.09 4.74 1.79
CA LEU A 61 -4.20 3.80 1.57
C LEU A 61 -5.15 3.74 2.77
N TYR A 62 -4.64 3.81 4.00
CA TYR A 62 -5.48 3.88 5.19
C TYR A 62 -6.40 5.12 5.17
N LEU A 63 -5.90 6.24 4.67
CA LEU A 63 -6.69 7.48 4.54
C LEU A 63 -7.65 7.42 3.34
N SER A 64 -7.19 6.98 2.17
CA SER A 64 -7.97 7.06 0.92
C SER A 64 -8.86 5.85 0.64
N GLU A 65 -8.45 4.64 1.01
CA GLU A 65 -9.08 3.38 0.58
C GLU A 65 -9.90 2.71 1.70
N PRO A 66 -11.25 2.75 1.67
CA PRO A 66 -12.08 2.19 2.73
C PRO A 66 -11.89 0.69 2.96
N ARG A 67 -11.58 -0.08 1.91
CA ARG A 67 -11.32 -1.52 2.02
C ARG A 67 -10.03 -1.79 2.78
N TYR A 68 -8.95 -1.11 2.45
CA TYR A 68 -7.66 -1.24 3.14
C TYR A 68 -7.81 -0.85 4.62
N ARG A 69 -8.39 0.33 4.88
CA ARG A 69 -8.68 0.81 6.24
C ARG A 69 -9.50 -0.21 7.05
N GLY A 70 -10.57 -0.73 6.48
CA GLY A 70 -11.42 -1.71 7.14
C GLY A 70 -10.71 -3.02 7.48
N HIS A 71 -9.72 -3.46 6.70
CA HIS A 71 -8.90 -4.63 7.03
C HIS A 71 -7.93 -4.32 8.18
N VAL A 72 -7.22 -3.20 8.09
CA VAL A 72 -6.30 -2.75 9.16
C VAL A 72 -7.04 -2.61 10.49
N ASP A 73 -8.17 -1.90 10.51
CA ASP A 73 -8.96 -1.69 11.73
C ASP A 73 -9.39 -3.00 12.39
N ARG A 74 -9.89 -3.95 11.59
CA ARG A 74 -10.33 -5.25 12.09
C ARG A 74 -9.19 -6.12 12.62
N MET A 75 -8.00 -6.02 12.05
CA MET A 75 -6.83 -6.77 12.51
C MET A 75 -6.22 -6.13 13.75
N CYS A 76 -6.01 -4.82 13.75
CA CYS A 76 -5.49 -4.09 14.90
C CYS A 76 -6.40 -4.20 16.13
N ALA A 77 -7.73 -4.18 15.96
CA ALA A 77 -8.67 -4.42 17.05
C ALA A 77 -8.50 -5.82 17.68
N ARG A 78 -8.15 -6.84 16.89
CA ARG A 78 -7.88 -8.21 17.39
C ARG A 78 -6.49 -8.34 18.02
N LEU A 79 -5.51 -7.61 17.50
CA LEU A 79 -4.14 -7.61 18.01
C LEU A 79 -3.99 -6.79 19.29
N SER A 80 -4.81 -5.76 19.49
CA SER A 80 -4.67 -4.83 20.61
C SER A 80 -4.64 -5.53 21.99
N PRO A 81 -5.52 -6.51 22.29
CA PRO A 81 -5.44 -7.26 23.56
C PRO A 81 -4.16 -8.11 23.70
N LEU A 82 -3.58 -8.57 22.59
CA LEU A 82 -2.35 -9.39 22.59
C LEU A 82 -1.10 -8.52 22.73
N LEU A 83 -1.13 -7.33 22.12
CA LEU A 83 -0.04 -6.38 22.13
C LEU A 83 -0.07 -5.49 23.37
N GLY A 84 -1.21 -5.27 24.00
CA GLY A 84 -1.39 -4.34 25.12
C GLY A 84 -1.40 -2.86 24.71
N PHE A 85 -1.46 -2.57 23.41
CA PHE A 85 -1.59 -1.23 22.82
C PHE A 85 -2.26 -1.32 21.45
N ASP A 86 -2.71 -0.20 20.91
CA ASP A 86 -3.19 -0.16 19.53
C ASP A 86 -2.02 0.03 18.57
N LEU A 87 -1.78 -0.98 17.72
CA LEU A 87 -0.70 -0.95 16.74
C LEU A 87 -0.78 0.28 15.82
N ARG A 88 -1.98 0.78 15.53
CA ARG A 88 -2.21 1.94 14.65
C ARG A 88 -1.54 3.20 15.18
N GLU A 89 -1.48 3.39 16.50
CA GLU A 89 -0.84 4.54 17.13
C GLU A 89 0.67 4.55 16.88
N VAL A 90 1.27 3.38 16.69
CA VAL A 90 2.71 3.22 16.46
C VAL A 90 3.04 3.25 14.97
N ILE A 91 2.22 2.66 14.11
CA ILE A 91 2.49 2.62 12.65
C ILE A 91 2.01 3.88 11.92
N TYR A 92 1.02 4.59 12.48
CA TYR A 92 0.48 5.87 11.98
C TYR A 92 0.59 6.96 13.05
N PRO A 93 1.81 7.27 13.54
CA PRO A 93 1.98 8.23 14.61
C PRO A 93 1.59 9.65 14.16
N THR A 94 1.25 10.52 15.12
CA THR A 94 1.26 11.97 14.87
C THR A 94 2.70 12.44 14.66
N ALA A 95 2.88 13.68 14.19
CA ALA A 95 4.22 14.25 14.02
C ALA A 95 4.97 14.35 15.35
N GLU A 96 4.24 14.68 16.42
CA GLU A 96 4.77 14.80 17.78
C GLU A 96 5.21 13.43 18.32
N ALA A 97 4.39 12.39 18.14
CA ALA A 97 4.69 11.04 18.61
C ALA A 97 5.88 10.41 17.86
N GLU A 98 6.00 10.68 16.55
CA GLU A 98 7.14 10.22 15.75
C GLU A 98 8.45 10.91 16.13
N GLY A 99 8.39 12.17 16.54
CA GLY A 99 9.54 12.95 17.02
C GLY A 99 9.93 12.67 18.48
N ALA A 100 9.13 11.91 19.21
CA ALA A 100 9.41 11.59 20.62
C ALA A 100 10.67 10.72 20.76
N GLU A 101 11.44 10.98 21.82
CA GLU A 101 12.63 10.19 22.13
C GLU A 101 12.26 8.70 22.31
N GLY A 102 13.03 7.81 21.69
CA GLY A 102 12.80 6.38 21.76
C GLY A 102 11.72 5.83 20.82
N TYR A 103 10.97 6.67 20.10
CA TYR A 103 9.96 6.20 19.12
C TYR A 103 10.57 5.21 18.13
N ARG A 104 11.71 5.57 17.52
CA ARG A 104 12.37 4.72 16.52
C ARG A 104 12.78 3.37 17.10
N SER A 105 13.41 3.38 18.28
CA SER A 105 13.83 2.17 18.98
C SER A 105 12.64 1.27 19.34
N ASN A 106 11.50 1.86 19.71
CA ASN A 106 10.26 1.12 19.94
C ASN A 106 9.68 0.54 18.64
N PHE A 107 9.64 1.33 17.57
CA PHE A 107 9.15 0.91 16.25
C PHE A 107 9.96 -0.27 15.71
N ASP A 108 11.29 -0.25 15.87
CA ASP A 108 12.18 -1.28 15.33
C ASP A 108 12.11 -2.63 16.08
N THR A 109 11.35 -2.71 17.18
CA THR A 109 11.17 -3.97 17.90
C THR A 109 10.35 -4.98 17.08
N PRO A 110 10.67 -6.29 17.12
CA PRO A 110 9.86 -7.33 16.48
C PRO A 110 8.40 -7.33 16.93
N ARG A 111 8.13 -6.88 18.17
CA ARG A 111 6.78 -6.73 18.73
C ARG A 111 5.93 -5.70 17.98
N VAL A 112 6.56 -4.74 17.31
CA VAL A 112 5.88 -3.75 16.45
C VAL A 112 6.04 -4.12 14.98
N THR A 113 7.26 -4.38 14.51
CA THR A 113 7.53 -4.56 13.07
C THR A 113 6.85 -5.79 12.48
N GLN A 114 6.83 -6.93 13.16
CA GLN A 114 6.20 -8.16 12.64
C GLN A 114 4.68 -8.02 12.46
N PRO A 115 3.90 -7.59 13.48
CA PRO A 115 2.48 -7.39 13.26
C PRO A 115 2.20 -6.23 12.30
N ALA A 116 3.05 -5.21 12.23
CA ALA A 116 2.90 -4.12 11.26
C ALA A 116 2.99 -4.64 9.81
N ILE A 117 4.03 -5.42 9.49
CA ILE A 117 4.20 -6.03 8.17
C ILE A 117 3.01 -6.92 7.84
N PHE A 118 2.65 -7.82 8.75
CA PHE A 118 1.52 -8.74 8.59
C PHE A 118 0.20 -8.01 8.28
N VAL A 119 -0.12 -6.96 9.05
CA VAL A 119 -1.34 -6.17 8.87
C VAL A 119 -1.34 -5.43 7.54
N THR A 120 -0.22 -4.80 7.17
CA THR A 120 -0.12 -4.08 5.89
C THR A 120 -0.25 -5.01 4.71
N GLU A 121 0.44 -6.16 4.73
CA GLU A 121 0.43 -7.11 3.63
C GLU A 121 -0.93 -7.79 3.43
N LEU A 122 -1.58 -8.22 4.51
CA LEU A 122 -2.93 -8.81 4.40
C LEU A 122 -3.99 -7.78 4.00
N ALA A 123 -3.78 -6.49 4.27
CA ALA A 123 -4.68 -5.44 3.82
C ALA A 123 -4.49 -5.09 2.32
N LEU A 124 -3.36 -5.47 1.72
CA LEU A 124 -3.06 -5.30 0.29
C LEU A 124 -3.55 -6.47 -0.58
N GLY A 125 -3.73 -7.65 0.00
CA GLY A 125 -4.29 -8.83 -0.68
C GLY A 125 -5.81 -8.80 -0.78
#